data_AF-A0A7X6Q8N2-F1
#
_entry.id   AF-A0A7X6Q8N2-F1
#
_cell.length_a   1.000
_cell.length_b   1.000
_cell.length_c   1.000
_cell.angle_alpha   90.00
_cell.angle_beta   90.00
_cell.angle_gamma   90.00
#
_symmetry.space_group_name_H-M   'P 1'
#
loop_
_entity.id
_entity.type
_entity.pdbx_description
1 polymer ?
#
loop_
_entity_poly.entity_id
_entity_poly.type
_entity_poly.pdbx_seq_one_letter_code
_entity_poly.pdbx_strand_id
1 'polypeptide(L)' 'MAETKVIIMHNFEREEIYNIMRNIKAVMEGKGDVAFAVTTENSLTMKLGEVVKAVASDHAYMKANPPQQKED' A
#
# COMPACT_ATOMS: atom_id res chain seq x y z
N MET A 1 17.18 3.30 6.82
CA MET A 1 15.98 2.46 6.61
C MET A 1 15.53 2.73 5.19
N ALA A 2 15.22 1.72 4.37
CA ALA A 2 14.68 2.02 3.04
C ALA A 2 13.37 2.77 3.23
N GLU A 3 13.29 4.02 2.77
CA GLU A 3 12.08 4.82 2.88
C GLU A 3 11.05 4.29 1.89
N THR A 4 10.26 3.32 2.34
CA THR A 4 9.10 2.83 1.59
C THR A 4 8.13 3.98 1.41
N LYS A 5 7.83 4.32 0.17
CA LYS A 5 6.83 5.34 -0.14
C LYS A 5 5.47 4.76 0.17
N VAL A 6 4.62 5.50 0.89
CA VAL A 6 3.30 5.02 1.32
C VAL A 6 2.22 5.93 0.77
N ILE A 7 1.17 5.32 0.23
CA ILE A 7 -0.02 6.00 -0.26
C ILE A 7 -1.24 5.42 0.46
N ILE A 8 -1.97 6.29 1.15
CA ILE A 8 -3.16 5.93 1.93
C ILE A 8 -4.37 6.54 1.23
N MET A 9 -5.33 5.70 0.88
CA MET A 9 -6.56 6.07 0.20
C MET A 9 -7.74 5.91 1.17
N HIS A 10 -8.62 6.92 1.27
CA HIS A 10 -9.80 6.89 2.13
C HIS A 10 -11.06 7.11 1.30
N ASN A 11 -12.07 6.26 1.51
CA ASN A 11 -13.40 6.37 0.90
C ASN A 11 -13.39 6.39 -0.65
N PHE A 12 -12.51 5.59 -1.26
CA PHE A 12 -12.50 5.34 -2.70
C PHE A 12 -13.20 4.03 -3.03
N GLU A 13 -13.86 3.98 -4.17
CA GLU A 13 -14.43 2.76 -4.72
C GLU A 13 -13.34 1.85 -5.30
N ARG A 14 -13.68 0.57 -5.47
CA ARG A 14 -12.75 -0.45 -5.95
C ARG A 14 -12.12 -0.07 -7.30
N GLU A 15 -12.90 0.42 -8.24
CA GLU A 15 -12.41 0.82 -9.57
C GLU A 15 -11.46 2.03 -9.48
N GLU A 16 -11.78 3.00 -8.62
CA GLU A 16 -10.94 4.17 -8.38
C GLU A 16 -9.60 3.76 -7.78
N ILE A 17 -9.60 2.85 -6.79
CA ILE A 17 -8.37 2.32 -6.17
C ILE A 17 -7.47 1.69 -7.23
N TYR A 18 -8.01 0.82 -8.09
CA TYR A 18 -7.20 0.19 -9.14
C TYR A 18 -6.65 1.20 -10.14
N ASN A 19 -7.46 2.19 -10.54
CA ASN A 19 -7.03 3.26 -11.44
C ASN A 19 -5.91 4.09 -10.82
N ILE A 20 -6.03 4.47 -9.55
CA ILE A 20 -5.01 5.20 -8.80
C ILE A 20 -3.72 4.38 -8.72
N MET A 21 -3.81 3.12 -8.30
CA MET A 21 -2.64 2.23 -8.20
C MET A 21 -1.92 2.08 -9.55
N ARG A 22 -2.67 1.87 -10.64
CA ARG A 22 -2.12 1.73 -11.99
C ARG A 22 -1.36 2.98 -12.42
N ASN A 23 -1.99 4.15 -12.31
CA ASN A 23 -1.39 5.42 -12.73
C ASN A 23 -0.14 5.76 -11.90
N ILE A 24 -0.20 5.53 -10.59
CA ILE A 24 0.94 5.78 -9.71
C ILE A 24 2.09 4.83 -10.02
N LYS A 25 1.82 3.53 -10.18
CA LYS A 25 2.86 2.56 -10.57
C LYS A 25 3.54 2.95 -11.88
N ALA A 26 2.78 3.43 -12.88
CA ALA A 26 3.34 3.89 -14.14
C ALA A 26 4.28 5.10 -13.97
N VAL A 27 3.92 6.06 -13.12
CA VAL A 27 4.76 7.25 -12.84
C VAL A 27 5.98 6.91 -11.99
N MET A 28 5.88 5.86 -11.17
CA MET A 28 6.87 5.43 -10.19
C MET A 28 7.76 4.28 -10.69
N GLU A 29 7.58 3.83 -11.92
CA GLU A 29 8.41 2.81 -12.54
C GLU A 29 9.90 3.20 -12.48
N GLY A 30 10.74 2.28 -11.98
CA GLY A 30 12.17 2.52 -11.76
C GLY A 30 12.52 3.49 -10.62
N LYS A 31 11.54 4.09 -9.93
CA LYS A 31 11.74 5.07 -8.84
C LYS A 31 11.59 4.47 -7.43
N GLY A 32 11.68 3.16 -7.32
CA GLY A 32 11.57 2.42 -6.06
C GLY A 32 10.14 2.00 -5.69
N ASP A 33 10.02 1.27 -4.58
CA ASP A 33 8.77 0.63 -4.18
C ASP A 33 7.76 1.62 -3.58
N VAL A 34 6.48 1.35 -3.84
CA VAL A 34 5.35 2.09 -3.31
C VAL A 34 4.38 1.11 -2.65
N ALA A 35 4.13 1.31 -1.36
CA ALA A 35 3.12 0.60 -0.60
C ALA A 35 1.79 1.37 -0.68
N PHE A 36 0.70 0.64 -0.87
CA PHE A 36 -0.65 1.19 -0.95
C PHE A 36 -1.48 0.64 0.20
N ALA A 37 -2.30 1.48 0.81
CA ALA A 37 -3.27 1.09 1.82
C ALA A 37 -4.59 1.80 1.60
N VAL A 38 -5.67 1.12 1.96
CA VAL A 38 -7.01 1.73 2.11
C VAL A 38 -7.29 1.83 3.59
N THR A 39 -7.80 2.98 4.02
CA THR A 39 -8.15 3.18 5.43
C THR A 39 -9.30 2.26 5.86
N THR A 40 -9.19 1.71 7.06
CA THR A 40 -10.27 1.10 7.83
C THR A 40 -10.72 2.04 8.96
N GLU A 41 -11.88 1.77 9.56
CA GLU A 41 -12.37 2.49 10.75
C GLU A 41 -11.29 2.59 11.84
N ASN A 42 -10.57 1.50 12.09
CA ASN A 42 -9.47 1.47 13.05
C ASN A 42 -8.33 2.44 12.66
N SER A 43 -7.87 2.35 11.40
CA SER A 43 -6.72 3.16 10.94
C SER A 43 -6.98 4.67 10.99
N LEU A 44 -8.24 5.11 10.93
CA LEU A 44 -8.61 6.52 11.03
C LEU A 44 -8.42 7.10 12.43
N THR A 45 -8.38 6.25 13.46
CA THR A 45 -8.17 6.66 14.85
C THR A 45 -6.68 6.64 15.26
N MET A 46 -5.83 6.06 14.42
CA MET A 46 -4.41 5.90 14.68
C MET A 46 -3.63 7.16 14.33
N LYS A 47 -2.45 7.34 14.94
CA LYS A 47 -1.52 8.38 14.49
C LYS A 47 -1.02 8.05 13.09
N LEU A 48 -0.96 9.05 12.20
CA LEU A 48 -0.50 8.85 10.82
C LEU A 48 0.86 8.13 10.74
N GLY A 49 1.80 8.46 11.63
CA GLY A 49 3.10 7.78 11.70
C GLY A 49 3.02 6.29 12.04
N GLU A 50 2.04 5.86 12.84
CA GLU A 50 1.80 4.45 13.16
C GLU A 50 1.21 3.73 11.93
N VAL A 51 0.28 4.37 11.23
CA VAL A 51 -0.29 3.82 9.98
C VAL A 51 0.79 3.65 8.92
N VAL A 52 1.62 4.68 8.69
CA VAL A 52 2.73 4.61 7.72
C VAL A 52 3.71 3.49 8.07
N LYS A 53 4.06 3.35 9.36
CA LYS A 53 4.96 2.27 9.82
C LYS A 53 4.36 0.89 9.61
N ALA A 54 3.08 0.71 9.93
CA ALA A 54 2.38 -0.56 9.73
C ALA A 54 2.36 -0.94 8.24
N VAL A 55 1.92 -0.02 7.37
CA VAL A 55 1.84 -0.25 5.92
C VAL A 55 3.20 -0.57 5.31
N ALA A 56 4.26 0.15 5.70
CA ALA A 56 5.61 -0.14 5.22
C ALA A 56 6.09 -1.54 5.69
N SER A 57 5.75 -1.94 6.90
CA SER A 57 6.13 -3.24 7.47
C SER A 57 5.39 -4.38 6.77
N ASP A 58 4.09 -4.24 6.55
CA ASP A 58 3.27 -5.21 5.83
C ASP A 58 3.75 -5.36 4.38
N HIS A 59 4.06 -4.26 3.71
CA HIS A 59 4.60 -4.29 2.35
C HIS A 59 5.94 -5.02 2.28
N ALA A 60 6.85 -4.75 3.22
CA ALA A 60 8.14 -5.45 3.31
C ALA A 60 7.94 -6.95 3.57
N TYR A 61 7.01 -7.32 4.46
CA TYR A 61 6.67 -8.71 4.74
C TYR A 61 6.11 -9.42 3.51
N MET A 62 5.15 -8.81 2.80
CA MET A 62 4.56 -9.36 1.57
C MET A 62 5.57 -9.50 0.44
N LYS A 63 6.54 -8.59 0.35
CA LYS A 63 7.62 -8.69 -0.63
C LYS A 63 8.57 -9.86 -0.33
N ALA A 64 8.84 -10.11 0.96
CA ALA A 64 9.63 -11.25 1.40
C ALA A 64 8.86 -12.58 1.36
N ASN A 65 7.53 -12.53 1.50
CA ASN A 65 6.63 -13.68 1.54
C ASN A 65 5.50 -13.48 0.52
N PRO A 66 5.80 -13.56 -0.79
CA PRO A 66 4.77 -13.39 -1.81
C PRO A 66 3.66 -14.44 -1.60
N PRO A 67 2.38 -14.04 -1.64
CA PRO A 67 1.28 -14.98 -1.44
C PRO A 67 1.37 -16.08 -2.49
N GLN A 68 1.36 -17.34 -2.04
CA GLN A 68 1.23 -18.49 -2.94
C GLN A 68 -0.10 -18.33 -3.67
N GLN A 69 -0.06 -18.22 -5.00
CA GLN A 69 -1.27 -18.32 -5.81
C GLN A 69 -1.88 -19.67 -5.50
N LYS A 70 -3.05 -19.70 -4.85
CA LYS A 70 -3.87 -20.90 -4.86
C LYS A 70 -4.30 -21.08 -6.31
N GLU A 71 -3.77 -22.11 -6.96
CA GLU A 71 -4.35 -22.65 -8.19
C GLU A 71 -5.76 -23.13 -7.80
N ASP A 72 -6.78 -22.42 -8.29
CA ASP A 72 -8.17 -22.89 -8.27
C ASP A 72 -8.39 -23.90 -9.42
#